data_AF-A0A9E3CQA3-F1
#
_entry.id   AF-A0A9E3CQA3-F1
#
_cell.length_a   1.000
_cell.length_b   1.000
_cell.length_c   1.000
_cell.angle_alpha   90.00
_cell.angle_beta   90.00
_cell.angle_gamma   90.00
#
_symmetry.space_group_name_H-M   'P 1'
#
loop_
_entity.id
_entity.type
_entity.pdbx_description
1 polymer ?
#
loop_
_entity_poly.entity_id
_entity_poly.type
_entity_poly.pdbx_seq_one_letter_code
_entity_poly.pdbx_strand_id
1 'polypeptide(L)'
;MIHHLSIAARDPKHSADVLAQIMGGKAVPFPPNPGSFFALQLDDHGSGVEVYPAGTELQPAGEEGGSFVRKPREGRGFGATHFALSVATDAGKVKQIAERAGWHCVTCNRGPFHVIEVWVENDTMVEVLPPDFAAEYLAWTRPDTVATRMAAAPSSAARQARVRSA
;
A
#
# COMPACT_ATOMS: atom_id res chain seq x y z
N MET A 1 -12.14 7.95 -6.96
CA MET A 1 -12.35 6.66 -6.27
C MET A 1 -11.39 5.65 -6.88
N ILE A 2 -10.64 4.92 -6.06
CA ILE A 2 -9.86 3.75 -6.49
C ILE A 2 -10.47 2.57 -5.74
N HIS A 3 -10.94 1.56 -6.47
CA HIS A 3 -11.57 0.39 -5.83
C HIS A 3 -10.52 -0.59 -5.30
N HIS A 4 -9.46 -0.84 -6.06
CA HIS A 4 -8.37 -1.67 -5.59
C HIS A 4 -7.08 -1.34 -6.34
N LEU A 5 -6.00 -1.93 -5.85
CA LEU A 5 -4.70 -1.97 -6.48
C LEU A 5 -4.08 -3.34 -6.18
N SER A 6 -3.00 -3.65 -6.88
CA SER A 6 -2.32 -4.92 -6.73
C SER A 6 -0.87 -4.72 -6.31
N ILE A 7 -0.43 -5.52 -5.35
CA ILE A 7 0.97 -5.68 -4.99
C ILE A 7 1.36 -7.15 -5.17
N ALA A 8 2.62 -7.45 -4.97
CA ALA A 8 3.06 -8.83 -4.97
C ALA A 8 3.96 -9.09 -3.76
N ALA A 9 3.89 -10.30 -3.20
CA ALA A 9 4.52 -10.70 -1.94
C ALA A 9 5.14 -12.10 -2.05
N ARG A 10 6.11 -12.42 -1.17
CA ARG A 10 6.72 -13.75 -1.07
C ARG A 10 5.74 -14.76 -0.48
N ASP A 11 4.98 -14.34 0.51
CA ASP A 11 3.84 -15.06 1.08
C ASP A 11 2.55 -14.24 0.86
N PRO A 12 1.88 -14.42 -0.30
CA PRO A 12 0.67 -13.67 -0.62
C PRO A 12 -0.47 -13.89 0.37
N LYS A 13 -0.59 -15.11 0.92
CA LYS A 13 -1.64 -15.43 1.88
C LYS A 13 -1.42 -14.65 3.17
N HIS A 14 -0.24 -14.78 3.76
CA HIS A 14 0.09 -14.10 5.01
C HIS A 14 -0.02 -12.59 4.84
N SER A 15 0.53 -12.04 3.74
CA SER A 15 0.48 -10.61 3.47
C SER A 15 -0.95 -10.09 3.32
N ALA A 16 -1.82 -10.80 2.60
CA ALA A 16 -3.23 -10.43 2.49
C ALA A 16 -3.97 -10.53 3.83
N ASP A 17 -3.72 -11.56 4.63
CA ASP A 17 -4.32 -11.73 5.96
C ASP A 17 -3.93 -10.59 6.92
N VAL A 18 -2.68 -10.13 6.87
CA VAL A 18 -2.20 -9.00 7.68
C VAL A 18 -2.79 -7.67 7.19
N LEU A 19 -2.81 -7.44 5.87
CA LEU A 19 -3.44 -6.25 5.29
C LEU A 19 -4.93 -6.18 5.62
N ALA A 20 -5.66 -7.29 5.51
CA ALA A 20 -7.07 -7.35 5.87
C ALA A 20 -7.30 -7.00 7.35
N GLN A 21 -6.44 -7.45 8.27
CA GLN A 21 -6.50 -7.03 9.68
C GLN A 21 -6.27 -5.53 9.85
N ILE A 22 -5.29 -4.94 9.13
CA ILE A 22 -5.03 -3.50 9.14
C ILE A 22 -6.25 -2.73 8.61
N MET A 23 -6.88 -3.23 7.56
CA MET A 23 -8.06 -2.62 6.94
C MET A 23 -9.32 -2.75 7.80
N GLY A 24 -9.37 -3.71 8.73
CA GLY A 24 -10.57 -4.06 9.49
C GLY A 24 -11.53 -4.99 8.73
N GLY A 25 -11.04 -5.68 7.71
CA GLY A 25 -11.84 -6.51 6.81
C GLY A 25 -11.36 -7.96 6.73
N LYS A 26 -11.36 -8.54 5.52
CA LYS A 26 -11.13 -9.98 5.30
C LYS A 26 -10.26 -10.24 4.07
N ALA A 27 -9.42 -11.25 4.13
CA ALA A 27 -8.71 -11.78 2.97
C ALA A 27 -9.42 -13.03 2.43
N VAL A 28 -9.50 -13.13 1.11
CA VAL A 28 -10.05 -14.29 0.41
C VAL A 28 -9.10 -14.74 -0.70
N PRO A 29 -9.11 -16.01 -1.13
CA PRO A 29 -8.41 -16.42 -2.33
C PRO A 29 -8.85 -15.59 -3.54
N PHE A 30 -7.94 -15.32 -4.47
CA PHE A 30 -8.22 -14.63 -5.72
C PHE A 30 -8.07 -15.61 -6.91
N PRO A 31 -9.16 -16.27 -7.35
CA PRO A 31 -9.11 -17.30 -8.38
C PRO A 31 -8.49 -16.88 -9.73
N PRO A 32 -8.62 -15.63 -10.21
CA PRO A 32 -8.05 -15.25 -11.51
C PRO A 32 -6.53 -15.42 -11.62
N ASN A 33 -5.80 -15.39 -10.51
CA ASN A 33 -4.36 -15.67 -10.47
C ASN A 33 -4.04 -16.64 -9.32
N PRO A 34 -4.00 -17.97 -9.55
CA PRO A 34 -3.79 -18.96 -8.50
C PRO A 34 -2.58 -18.67 -7.60
N GLY A 35 -2.78 -18.81 -6.29
CA GLY A 35 -1.80 -18.44 -5.27
C GLY A 35 -1.87 -16.96 -4.84
N SER A 36 -2.77 -16.19 -5.43
CA SER A 36 -3.07 -14.81 -5.01
C SER A 36 -4.23 -14.75 -4.03
N PHE A 37 -4.27 -13.65 -3.28
CA PHE A 37 -5.32 -13.36 -2.30
C PHE A 37 -5.78 -11.91 -2.46
N PHE A 38 -7.02 -11.63 -2.07
CA PHE A 38 -7.60 -10.30 -2.10
C PHE A 38 -7.95 -9.87 -0.68
N ALA A 39 -7.22 -8.88 -0.16
CA ALA A 39 -7.54 -8.22 1.10
C ALA A 39 -8.62 -7.16 0.85
N LEU A 40 -9.78 -7.33 1.44
CA LEU A 40 -10.95 -6.48 1.27
C LEU A 40 -11.23 -5.70 2.55
N GLN A 41 -11.50 -4.40 2.43
CA GLN A 41 -11.90 -3.56 3.56
C GLN A 41 -13.34 -3.83 3.98
N LEU A 42 -14.18 -4.21 3.03
CA LEU A 42 -15.65 -4.35 3.20
C LEU A 42 -16.33 -3.03 3.55
N ASP A 43 -15.84 -1.92 2.99
CA ASP A 43 -16.48 -0.62 3.04
C ASP A 43 -17.47 -0.41 1.87
N ASP A 44 -18.18 0.72 1.89
CA ASP A 44 -19.15 1.10 0.85
C ASP A 44 -18.50 1.40 -0.51
N HIS A 45 -17.17 1.39 -0.60
CA HIS A 45 -16.40 1.67 -1.80
C HIS A 45 -15.82 0.40 -2.45
N GLY A 46 -15.90 -0.73 -1.76
CA GLY A 46 -15.29 -1.99 -2.19
C GLY A 46 -13.76 -1.92 -2.18
N SER A 47 -13.16 -1.13 -1.28
CA SER A 47 -11.72 -0.90 -1.21
C SER A 47 -10.96 -2.21 -0.97
N GLY A 48 -9.89 -2.44 -1.73
CA GLY A 48 -9.11 -3.67 -1.60
C GLY A 48 -7.66 -3.62 -2.10
N VAL A 49 -6.89 -4.63 -1.70
CA VAL A 49 -5.54 -4.88 -2.18
C VAL A 49 -5.42 -6.33 -2.64
N GLU A 50 -5.20 -6.52 -3.94
CA GLU A 50 -4.84 -7.83 -4.48
C GLU A 50 -3.35 -8.10 -4.23
N VAL A 51 -3.05 -9.28 -3.71
CA VAL A 51 -1.69 -9.68 -3.34
C VAL A 51 -1.32 -10.90 -4.18
N TYR A 52 -0.41 -10.70 -5.13
CA TYR A 52 0.03 -11.75 -6.03
C TYR A 52 1.30 -12.45 -5.54
N PRO A 53 1.57 -13.70 -5.97
CA PRO A 53 2.88 -14.30 -5.85
C PRO A 53 3.99 -13.40 -6.39
N ALA A 54 5.10 -13.34 -5.68
CA ALA A 54 6.26 -12.64 -6.19
C ALA A 54 6.72 -13.20 -7.54
N GLY A 55 7.09 -12.28 -8.44
CA GLY A 55 7.43 -12.58 -9.83
C GLY A 55 6.25 -12.53 -10.79
N THR A 56 5.02 -12.33 -10.31
CA THR A 56 3.86 -12.06 -11.17
C THR A 56 3.99 -10.70 -11.85
N GLU A 57 3.84 -10.69 -13.16
CA GLU A 57 3.69 -9.53 -14.02
C GLU A 57 2.31 -9.56 -14.69
N LEU A 58 1.70 -8.38 -14.86
CA LEU A 58 0.54 -8.20 -15.74
C LEU A 58 1.04 -7.86 -17.14
N GLN A 59 0.60 -8.62 -18.13
CA GLN A 59 0.94 -8.41 -19.54
C GLN A 59 -0.32 -8.32 -20.41
N PRO A 60 -0.38 -7.42 -21.41
CA PRO A 60 -1.46 -7.40 -22.37
C PRO A 60 -1.62 -8.74 -23.08
N ALA A 61 -2.87 -9.19 -23.26
CA ALA A 61 -3.26 -10.46 -23.86
C ALA A 61 -4.32 -10.26 -24.96
N GLY A 62 -4.16 -9.22 -25.79
CA GLY A 62 -5.08 -8.92 -26.88
C GLY A 62 -6.51 -8.66 -26.40
N GLU A 63 -7.50 -9.28 -27.07
CA GLU A 63 -8.92 -9.13 -26.75
C GLU A 63 -9.32 -9.76 -25.41
N GLU A 64 -8.50 -10.67 -24.86
CA GLU A 64 -8.73 -11.30 -23.55
C GLU A 64 -8.37 -10.37 -22.37
N GLY A 65 -7.73 -9.23 -22.65
CA GLY A 65 -7.38 -8.23 -21.64
C GLY A 65 -5.99 -8.42 -21.04
N GLY A 66 -5.89 -8.54 -19.71
CA GLY A 66 -4.61 -8.71 -19.00
C GLY A 66 -4.37 -10.17 -18.60
N SER A 67 -3.14 -10.64 -18.78
CA SER A 67 -2.68 -11.97 -18.35
C SER A 67 -1.67 -11.88 -17.21
N PHE A 68 -1.62 -12.93 -16.39
CA PHE A 68 -0.64 -13.07 -15.31
C PHE A 68 0.51 -13.95 -15.79
N VAL A 69 1.71 -13.37 -15.87
CA VAL A 69 2.93 -14.11 -16.23
C VAL A 69 3.82 -14.18 -15.01
N ARG A 70 4.17 -15.40 -14.58
CA ARG A 70 5.07 -15.61 -13.45
C ARG A 70 6.50 -15.84 -13.93
N LYS A 71 7.40 -14.93 -13.57
CA LYS A 71 8.83 -15.04 -13.87
C LYS A 71 9.64 -15.37 -12.61
N PRO A 72 10.75 -16.12 -12.73
CA PRO A 72 11.75 -16.21 -11.67
C PRO A 72 12.19 -14.79 -11.31
N ARG A 73 12.14 -14.46 -10.03
CA ARG A 73 12.43 -13.11 -9.60
C ARG A 73 13.91 -12.99 -9.23
N GLU A 74 14.63 -12.20 -10.00
CA GLU A 74 15.93 -11.67 -9.60
C GLU A 74 15.69 -10.35 -8.85
N GLY A 75 15.99 -10.31 -7.55
CA GLY A 75 15.89 -9.07 -6.74
C GLY A 75 14.46 -8.60 -6.45
N ARG A 76 13.87 -9.03 -5.32
CA ARG A 76 12.97 -8.15 -4.57
C ARG A 76 13.80 -7.12 -3.83
N GLY A 77 13.25 -5.91 -3.71
CA GLY A 77 13.80 -4.79 -2.95
C GLY A 77 12.83 -3.62 -3.02
N PHE A 78 13.25 -2.49 -2.47
CA PHE A 78 12.47 -1.25 -2.46
C PHE A 78 12.10 -0.81 -3.88
N GLY A 79 10.86 -0.35 -4.05
CA GLY A 79 10.31 0.10 -5.33
C GLY A 79 9.95 1.58 -5.31
N ALA A 80 9.72 2.15 -6.50
CA ALA A 80 9.26 3.53 -6.64
C ALA A 80 7.76 3.70 -6.33
N THR A 81 7.00 2.60 -6.36
CA THR A 81 5.55 2.63 -6.18
C THR A 81 5.16 2.34 -4.73
N HIS A 82 4.17 3.08 -4.27
CA HIS A 82 3.46 2.90 -3.00
C HIS A 82 2.06 3.48 -3.16
N PHE A 83 1.21 3.28 -2.16
CA PHE A 83 -0.13 3.85 -2.13
C PHE A 83 -0.52 4.23 -0.71
N ALA A 84 -1.48 5.15 -0.60
CA ALA A 84 -2.13 5.49 0.65
C ALA A 84 -3.49 4.81 0.76
N LEU A 85 -3.81 4.30 1.94
CA LEU A 85 -5.06 3.58 2.22
C LEU A 85 -5.68 4.08 3.52
N SER A 86 -6.86 4.65 3.42
CA SER A 86 -7.69 4.97 4.58
C SER A 86 -8.32 3.70 5.15
N VAL A 87 -8.16 3.49 6.45
CA VAL A 87 -8.66 2.30 7.16
C VAL A 87 -9.54 2.69 8.34
N ALA A 88 -10.43 1.78 8.75
CA ALA A 88 -11.25 1.97 9.96
C ALA A 88 -10.45 1.74 11.26
N THR A 89 -9.34 1.00 11.16
CA THR A 89 -8.50 0.62 12.32
C THR A 89 -7.71 1.80 12.86
N ASP A 90 -7.65 1.93 14.19
CA ASP A 90 -6.89 3.01 14.85
C ASP A 90 -5.37 2.83 14.72
N ALA A 91 -4.63 3.93 14.90
CA ALA A 91 -3.18 3.97 14.74
C ALA A 91 -2.41 2.99 15.65
N GLY A 92 -2.87 2.79 16.88
CA GLY A 92 -2.23 1.88 17.83
C GLY A 92 -2.39 0.44 17.39
N LYS A 93 -3.60 0.07 16.95
CA LYS A 93 -3.89 -1.28 16.47
C LYS A 93 -3.16 -1.59 15.15
N VAL A 94 -3.06 -0.63 14.22
CA VAL A 94 -2.25 -0.79 12.99
C VAL A 94 -0.80 -1.16 13.34
N LYS A 95 -0.17 -0.43 14.26
CA LYS A 95 1.21 -0.69 14.70
C LYS A 95 1.37 -2.07 15.31
N GLN A 96 0.47 -2.46 16.20
CA GLN A 96 0.49 -3.79 16.81
C GLN A 96 0.34 -4.91 15.78
N ILE A 97 -0.47 -4.72 14.74
CA ILE A 97 -0.63 -5.72 13.66
C ILE A 97 0.67 -5.84 12.87
N ALA A 98 1.26 -4.72 12.45
CA ALA A 98 2.52 -4.71 11.70
C ALA A 98 3.69 -5.31 12.50
N GLU A 99 3.77 -4.98 13.79
CA GLU A 99 4.78 -5.54 14.70
C GLU A 99 4.66 -7.06 14.83
N ARG A 100 3.44 -7.59 15.02
CA ARG A 100 3.20 -9.05 15.06
C ARG A 100 3.56 -9.74 13.76
N ALA A 101 3.46 -9.06 12.62
CA ALA A 101 3.86 -9.57 11.32
C ALA A 101 5.38 -9.46 11.07
N GLY A 102 6.14 -8.83 11.97
CA GLY A 102 7.57 -8.56 11.79
C GLY A 102 7.86 -7.54 10.69
N TRP A 103 6.91 -6.62 10.42
CA TRP A 103 7.03 -5.61 9.37
C TRP A 103 7.50 -4.27 9.95
N HIS A 104 8.38 -3.59 9.22
CA HIS A 104 8.82 -2.24 9.56
C HIS A 104 7.62 -1.30 9.52
N CYS A 105 7.43 -0.56 10.62
CA CYS A 105 6.28 0.29 10.84
C CYS A 105 6.73 1.57 11.54
N VAL A 106 6.43 2.72 10.94
CA VAL A 106 6.83 4.02 11.48
C VAL A 106 5.74 5.06 11.24
N THR A 107 5.43 5.85 12.26
CA THR A 107 4.59 7.04 12.07
C THR A 107 5.44 8.17 11.56
N CYS A 108 5.01 8.75 10.44
CA CYS A 108 5.72 9.84 9.78
C CYS A 108 4.83 11.07 9.69
N ASN A 109 5.42 12.22 9.99
CA ASN A 109 4.81 13.52 9.70
C ASN A 109 5.28 13.98 8.30
N ARG A 110 4.32 14.27 7.41
CA ARG A 110 4.59 14.79 6.06
C ARG A 110 4.63 16.32 6.02
N GLY A 111 4.37 16.99 7.14
CA GLY A 111 4.14 18.42 7.28
C GLY A 111 2.64 18.70 7.46
N PRO A 112 1.83 18.55 6.40
CA PRO A 112 0.41 18.88 6.46
C PRO A 112 -0.49 17.73 6.96
N PHE A 113 0.03 16.51 7.01
CA PHE A 113 -0.69 15.33 7.50
C PHE A 113 0.29 14.25 7.96
N HIS A 114 -0.21 13.32 8.76
CA HIS A 114 0.51 12.14 9.21
C HIS A 114 0.14 10.91 8.39
N VAL A 115 1.07 9.96 8.35
CA VAL A 115 0.86 8.61 7.82
C VAL A 115 1.51 7.59 8.74
N ILE A 116 1.04 6.34 8.70
CA ILE A 116 1.82 5.20 9.19
C ILE A 116 2.40 4.49 7.98
N GLU A 117 3.72 4.54 7.80
CA GLU A 117 4.39 3.71 6.81
C GLU A 117 4.43 2.27 7.32
N VAL A 118 3.77 1.35 6.62
CA VAL A 118 3.85 -0.08 6.85
C VAL A 118 4.55 -0.71 5.65
N TRP A 119 5.67 -1.39 5.89
CA TRP A 119 6.44 -2.04 4.84
C TRP A 119 6.08 -3.51 4.76
N VAL A 120 5.18 -3.85 3.85
CA VAL A 120 4.72 -5.23 3.60
C VAL A 120 5.92 -6.10 3.26
N GLU A 121 6.13 -7.12 4.09
CA GLU A 121 7.31 -8.00 4.07
C GLU A 121 8.66 -7.25 4.08
N ASN A 122 8.69 -6.03 4.63
CA ASN A 122 9.85 -5.14 4.64
C ASN A 122 10.33 -4.66 3.25
N ASP A 123 9.50 -4.78 2.21
CA ASP A 123 9.87 -4.44 0.83
C ASP A 123 8.98 -3.35 0.21
N THR A 124 7.65 -3.47 0.35
CA THR A 124 6.67 -2.58 -0.31
C THR A 124 6.01 -1.66 0.71
N MET A 125 6.16 -0.35 0.55
CA MET A 125 5.56 0.64 1.45
C MET A 125 4.07 0.82 1.16
N VAL A 126 3.28 0.83 2.22
CA VAL A 126 1.88 1.25 2.24
C VAL A 126 1.75 2.37 3.26
N GLU A 127 1.21 3.52 2.85
CA GLU A 127 0.84 4.59 3.77
C GLU A 127 -0.56 4.31 4.33
N VAL A 128 -0.62 3.81 5.56
CA VAL A 128 -1.89 3.54 6.25
C VAL A 128 -2.37 4.83 6.92
N LEU A 129 -3.62 5.20 6.65
CA LEU A 129 -4.29 6.37 7.20
C LEU A 129 -5.44 5.93 8.12
N PRO A 130 -5.20 5.78 9.44
CA PRO A 130 -6.27 5.69 10.44
C PRO A 130 -7.21 6.91 10.36
N PRO A 131 -8.40 6.87 10.98
CA PRO A 131 -9.42 7.91 10.81
C PRO A 131 -8.92 9.36 10.99
N ASP A 132 -8.14 9.63 12.02
CA ASP A 132 -7.59 10.98 12.28
C ASP A 132 -6.61 11.42 11.18
N PHE A 133 -5.77 10.50 10.68
CA PHE A 133 -4.77 10.80 9.65
C PHE A 133 -5.44 10.94 8.27
N ALA A 134 -6.48 10.16 8.01
CA ALA A 134 -7.31 10.30 6.82
C ALA A 134 -8.01 11.67 6.81
N ALA A 135 -8.49 12.16 7.96
CA ALA A 135 -9.07 13.49 8.07
C ALA A 135 -8.05 14.60 7.74
N GLU A 136 -6.83 14.51 8.25
CA GLU A 136 -5.74 15.44 7.90
C GLU A 136 -5.43 15.40 6.39
N TYR A 137 -5.29 14.20 5.82
CA TYR A 137 -5.02 14.01 4.40
C TYR A 137 -6.11 14.65 3.52
N LEU A 138 -7.39 14.40 3.84
CA LEU A 138 -8.52 14.97 3.11
C LEU A 138 -8.60 16.50 3.28
N ALA A 139 -8.29 17.02 4.47
CA ALA A 139 -8.24 18.46 4.71
C ALA A 139 -7.13 19.12 3.88
N TRP A 140 -5.99 18.45 3.68
CA TRP A 140 -4.89 18.92 2.85
C TRP A 140 -5.21 18.85 1.34
N THR A 141 -5.78 17.73 0.90
CA THR A 141 -6.01 17.41 -0.53
C THR A 141 -7.32 17.94 -1.09
N ARG A 142 -7.98 18.88 -0.40
CA ARG A 142 -9.24 19.47 -0.86
C ARG A 142 -9.12 20.04 -2.28
N PRO A 143 -10.08 19.75 -3.18
CA PRO A 143 -9.98 20.15 -4.59
C PRO A 143 -9.82 21.66 -4.82
N ASP A 144 -10.41 22.48 -3.95
CA ASP A 144 -10.40 23.94 -4.02
C ASP A 144 -9.04 24.58 -3.69
N THR A 145 -8.15 23.86 -3.00
CA THR A 145 -6.93 24.45 -2.42
C THR A 145 -5.66 23.63 -2.71
N VAL A 146 -5.79 22.35 -3.07
CA VAL A 146 -4.65 21.44 -3.22
C VAL A 146 -3.64 21.91 -4.28
N ALA A 147 -4.09 22.46 -5.41
CA ALA A 147 -3.19 22.90 -6.48
C ALA A 147 -2.29 24.06 -6.01
N THR A 148 -2.86 25.06 -5.34
CA THR A 148 -2.11 26.19 -4.76
C THR A 148 -1.16 25.72 -3.67
N ARG A 149 -1.61 24.82 -2.79
CA ARG A 149 -0.81 24.26 -1.70
C ARG A 149 0.39 23.46 -2.21
N MET A 150 0.19 22.63 -3.22
CA MET A 150 1.26 21.85 -3.84
C MET A 150 2.29 22.74 -4.55
N ALA A 151 1.84 23.82 -5.22
CA ALA A 151 2.75 24.78 -5.84
C ALA A 151 3.60 25.55 -4.81
N ALA A 152 3.09 25.77 -3.59
CA ALA A 152 3.80 26.43 -2.51
C ALA A 152 4.63 25.49 -1.62
N ALA A 153 4.56 24.17 -1.84
CA ALA A 153 5.24 23.20 -1.00
C ALA A 153 6.77 23.29 -1.19
N PRO A 154 7.56 23.29 -0.10
CA PRO A 154 9.02 23.35 -0.21
C PRO A 154 9.59 22.09 -0.87
N SER A 155 10.64 22.25 -1.68
CA SER A 155 11.37 21.11 -2.23
C SER A 155 12.11 20.37 -1.11
N SER A 156 11.90 19.05 -0.98
CA SER A 156 12.47 18.27 0.12
C SER A 156 13.83 17.65 -0.24
N ALA A 157 14.86 18.49 -0.41
CA ALA A 157 16.24 18.03 -0.65
C ALA A 157 16.73 17.02 0.42
N ALA A 158 16.23 17.12 1.65
CA ALA A 158 16.56 16.23 2.77
C ALA A 158 16.05 14.79 2.62
N ARG A 159 15.09 14.51 1.72
CA ARG A 159 14.55 13.15 1.49
C ARG A 159 15.22 12.42 0.32
N GLN A 160 16.15 13.06 -0.36
CA GLN A 160 16.95 12.43 -1.41
C GLN A 160 18.21 11.85 -0.79
N ALA A 161 18.22 10.53 -0.56
CA ALA A 161 19.44 9.84 -0.18
C ALA A 161 20.41 9.82 -1.38
N ARG A 162 21.66 10.21 -1.15
CA ARG A 162 22.72 9.96 -2.13
C ARG A 162 23.04 8.47 -2.10
N VAL A 163 23.08 7.82 -3.26
CA VAL A 163 23.67 6.48 -3.38
C VAL A 163 25.12 6.63 -2.93
N ARG A 164 25.48 6.00 -1.81
CA ARG A 164 26.89 5.93 -1.42
C ARG A 164 27.57 5.02 -2.44
N SER A 165 28.50 5.57 -3.22
CA SER A 165 29.42 4.77 -4.01
C SER A 165 30.14 3.80 -3.08
N ALA A 166 30.18 2.52 -3.45
CA ALA A 166 30.81 1.44 -2.71
C ALA A 166 32.30 1.69 -2.49
#